data_AF-B5JH14-F1
#
_entry.id   AF-B5JH14-F1
#
_cell.length_a   1.000
_cell.length_b   1.000
_cell.length_c   1.000
_cell.angle_alpha   90.00
_cell.angle_beta   90.00
_cell.angle_gamma   90.00
#
_symmetry.space_group_name_H-M   'P 1'
#
loop_
_entity.id
_entity.type
_entity.pdbx_description
1 polymer ?
#
loop_
_entity_poly.entity_id
_entity_poly.type
_entity_poly.pdbx_seq_one_letter_code
_entity_poly.pdbx_strand_id
1 'polypeptide(L)'
;MVIVYVTSPVCEIQGVFTVDSLESGNIDGLWKKVGNHSQVDYHDFKDYFEGLDNGYGIVIDEVFKLPRPTSLSAMRKRNIQPPQGFRYLQQDDLNAFVGNREFKRGLELCSPA
;
A
#
# COMPACT_ATOMS: atom_id res chain seq x y z
N MET A 1 -1.08 -0.30 -8.88
CA MET A 1 -0.01 -0.79 -7.99
C MET A 1 0.29 0.27 -6.95
N VAL A 2 0.59 -0.15 -5.73
CA VAL A 2 0.93 0.71 -4.59
C VAL A 2 2.27 0.26 -4.01
N ILE A 3 3.12 1.23 -3.64
CA ILE A 3 4.39 0.97 -2.95
C ILE A 3 4.18 1.13 -1.45
N VAL A 4 4.67 0.17 -0.66
CA VAL A 4 4.52 0.16 0.79
C VAL A 4 5.79 0.68 1.46
N TYR A 5 5.69 1.85 2.08
CA TYR A 5 6.69 2.37 3.01
C TYR A 5 6.34 1.94 4.44
N VAL A 6 7.27 1.29 5.12
CA VAL A 6 7.14 0.95 6.54
C VAL A 6 7.77 2.06 7.37
N THR A 7 7.00 2.57 8.32
CA THR A 7 7.40 3.66 9.21
C THR A 7 8.42 3.19 10.26
N SER A 8 8.72 4.04 11.25
CA SER A 8 9.65 3.73 12.33
C SER A 8 9.28 2.41 13.05
N PRO A 9 10.27 1.58 13.43
CA PRO A 9 11.71 1.79 13.35
C PRO A 9 12.35 1.37 12.01
N VAL A 10 11.58 0.81 11.07
CA VAL A 10 12.11 0.25 9.82
C VAL A 10 12.55 1.36 8.87
N CYS A 11 11.65 2.30 8.53
CA CYS A 11 11.93 3.44 7.64
C CYS A 11 12.41 3.07 6.23
N GLU A 12 11.75 2.09 5.59
CA GLU A 12 12.10 1.58 4.27
C GLU A 12 10.86 1.29 3.42
N ILE A 13 11.02 1.37 2.11
CA ILE A 13 10.10 0.73 1.16
C ILE A 13 10.40 -0.77 1.15
N GLN A 14 9.42 -1.58 1.54
CA GLN A 14 9.58 -3.03 1.74
C GLN A 14 8.93 -3.89 0.65
N GLY A 15 8.02 -3.31 -0.13
CA GLY A 15 7.21 -4.09 -1.05
C GLY A 15 6.29 -3.23 -1.90
N VAL A 16 5.58 -3.93 -2.77
CA VAL A 16 4.50 -3.38 -3.58
C VAL A 16 3.31 -4.33 -3.55
N PHE A 17 2.13 -3.81 -3.88
CA PHE A 17 0.96 -4.65 -4.12
C PHE A 17 0.08 -4.11 -5.26
N THR A 18 -0.73 -4.98 -5.87
CA THR A 18 -1.80 -4.60 -6.81
C THR A 18 -3.12 -4.42 -6.08
N VAL A 19 -3.94 -3.49 -6.61
CA VAL A 19 -5.27 -3.22 -6.07
C VAL A 19 -6.24 -4.05 -6.90
N ASP A 20 -6.97 -4.96 -6.26
CA ASP A 20 -8.08 -5.66 -6.90
C ASP A 20 -9.24 -4.69 -7.11
N SER A 21 -9.75 -4.16 -6.00
CA SER A 21 -10.95 -3.35 -5.97
C SER A 21 -10.93 -2.33 -4.83
N LEU A 22 -11.88 -1.39 -4.88
CA LEU A 22 -12.14 -0.46 -3.79
C LEU A 22 -13.51 -0.78 -3.19
N GLU A 23 -13.51 -1.10 -1.90
CA GLU A 23 -14.74 -1.20 -1.14
C GLU A 23 -15.09 0.16 -0.55
N SER A 24 -16.35 0.54 -0.64
CA SER A 24 -16.86 1.76 0.00
C SER A 24 -18.24 1.54 0.60
N GLY A 25 -18.62 2.46 1.47
CA GLY A 25 -19.92 2.48 2.12
C GLY A 25 -19.86 3.10 3.51
N ASN A 26 -20.96 2.97 4.25
CA ASN A 26 -20.97 3.42 5.64
C ASN A 26 -20.03 2.58 6.51
N ILE A 27 -19.56 3.14 7.63
CA ILE A 27 -18.50 2.54 8.45
C ILE A 27 -18.83 1.11 8.91
N ASP A 28 -20.04 0.86 9.41
CA ASP A 28 -20.43 -0.47 9.89
C ASP A 28 -20.60 -1.47 8.74
N GLY A 29 -21.09 -1.01 7.59
CA GLY A 29 -21.19 -1.80 6.36
C GLY A 29 -19.82 -2.14 5.77
N LEU A 30 -18.89 -1.19 5.80
CA LEU A 30 -17.52 -1.39 5.38
C LEU A 30 -16.85 -2.44 6.27
N TRP A 31 -16.99 -2.34 7.60
CA TRP A 31 -16.45 -3.33 8.54
C TRP A 31 -16.94 -4.76 8.25
N LYS A 32 -18.23 -4.94 7.95
CA LYS A 32 -18.78 -6.26 7.62
C LYS A 32 -18.13 -6.88 6.38
N LYS A 33 -17.67 -6.06 5.43
CA LYS A 33 -17.00 -6.51 4.21
C LYS A 33 -15.52 -6.79 4.44
N VAL A 34 -14.81 -5.89 5.13
CA VAL A 34 -13.34 -5.91 5.17
C VAL A 34 -12.76 -6.39 6.50
N GLY A 35 -13.52 -6.38 7.59
CA GLY A 35 -13.02 -6.58 8.95
C GLY A 35 -12.29 -7.92 9.13
N ASN A 36 -12.85 -9.00 8.62
CA ASN A 36 -12.26 -10.35 8.69
C ASN A 36 -10.96 -10.50 7.88
N HIS A 37 -10.72 -9.61 6.91
CA HIS A 37 -9.52 -9.60 6.07
C HIS A 37 -8.52 -8.54 6.51
N SER A 38 -8.93 -7.62 7.38
CA SER A 38 -8.06 -6.61 7.96
C SER A 38 -7.24 -7.19 9.13
N GLN A 39 -6.08 -6.60 9.37
CA GLN A 39 -5.21 -6.94 10.51
C GLN A 39 -5.38 -5.97 11.68
N VAL A 40 -6.53 -5.29 11.73
CA VAL A 40 -6.91 -4.36 12.82
C VAL A 40 -8.14 -4.90 13.50
N ASP A 41 -8.30 -4.62 14.80
CA ASP A 41 -9.53 -4.97 15.49
C ASP A 41 -10.63 -3.93 15.23
N TYR A 42 -11.85 -4.29 15.63
CA TYR A 42 -13.02 -3.44 15.39
C TYR A 42 -12.96 -2.12 16.16
N HIS A 43 -12.32 -2.10 17.34
CA HIS A 43 -12.23 -0.89 18.14
C HIS A 43 -11.30 0.12 17.48
N ASP A 44 -10.10 -0.31 17.10
CA ASP A 44 -9.14 0.53 16.35
C ASP A 44 -9.75 1.03 15.03
N PHE A 45 -10.49 0.17 14.33
CA PHE A 45 -11.21 0.55 13.11
C PHE A 45 -12.26 1.63 13.36
N LYS A 46 -13.09 1.47 14.40
CA LYS A 46 -14.15 2.44 14.73
C LYS A 46 -13.55 3.77 15.20
N ASP A 47 -12.50 3.73 15.99
CA ASP A 47 -11.79 4.92 16.47
C ASP A 47 -11.14 5.68 15.31
N TYR A 48 -10.54 4.98 14.34
CA TYR A 48 -9.99 5.60 13.13
C TYR A 48 -11.04 6.34 12.31
N PHE A 49 -12.27 5.82 12.25
CA PHE A 49 -13.39 6.40 11.51
C PHE A 49 -14.35 7.23 12.39
N GLU A 50 -13.95 7.63 13.61
CA GLU A 50 -14.82 8.39 14.51
C GLU A 50 -15.29 9.71 13.85
N GLY A 51 -16.60 9.96 13.90
CA GLY A 51 -17.22 11.15 13.31
C GLY A 51 -17.38 11.11 11.79
N LEU A 52 -17.04 10.00 11.13
CA LEU A 52 -17.23 9.81 9.70
C LEU A 52 -18.40 8.87 9.41
N ASP A 53 -19.21 9.22 8.41
CA ASP A 53 -20.34 8.38 7.99
C ASP A 53 -19.91 7.27 7.02
N ASN A 54 -18.88 7.53 6.21
CA ASN A 54 -18.44 6.65 5.12
C ASN A 54 -16.92 6.48 5.11
N GLY A 55 -16.48 5.33 4.62
CA GLY A 55 -15.07 4.97 4.51
C GLY A 55 -14.75 4.24 3.21
N TYR A 56 -13.46 4.02 2.99
CA TYR A 56 -12.93 3.28 1.85
C TYR A 56 -11.98 2.20 2.34
N GLY A 57 -12.08 1.01 1.74
CA GLY A 57 -11.14 -0.09 1.88
C GLY A 57 -10.45 -0.36 0.54
N ILE A 58 -9.13 -0.53 0.56
CA ILE A 58 -8.37 -0.97 -0.60
C ILE A 58 -8.23 -2.48 -0.50
N VAL A 59 -8.81 -3.22 -1.43
CA VAL A 59 -8.66 -4.68 -1.50
C VAL A 59 -7.33 -4.98 -2.19
N ILE A 60 -6.44 -5.63 -1.44
CA ILE A 60 -5.12 -6.02 -1.89
C ILE A 60 -5.23 -7.34 -2.66
N ASP A 61 -4.60 -7.40 -3.81
CA ASP A 61 -4.48 -8.60 -4.64
C ASP A 61 -3.07 -9.21 -4.48
N GLU A 62 -2.23 -9.09 -5.51
CA GLU A 62 -0.87 -9.63 -5.47
C GLU A 62 0.04 -8.76 -4.62
N VAL A 63 0.80 -9.41 -3.75
CA VAL A 63 1.80 -8.77 -2.89
C VAL A 63 3.19 -9.23 -3.28
N PHE A 64 4.08 -8.28 -3.51
CA PHE A 64 5.48 -8.54 -3.80
C PHE A 64 6.39 -7.85 -2.79
N LYS A 65 7.12 -8.66 -2.02
CA LYS A 65 8.17 -8.17 -1.12
C LYS A 65 9.44 -7.91 -1.91
N LEU A 66 10.02 -6.72 -1.74
CA LEU A 66 11.31 -6.40 -2.35
C LEU A 66 12.41 -7.25 -1.70
N PRO A 67 13.25 -7.94 -2.49
CA PRO A 67 14.42 -8.64 -1.95
C PRO A 67 15.49 -7.65 -1.48
N ARG A 68 15.45 -6.41 -1.97
CA ARG A 68 16.29 -5.30 -1.50
C ARG A 68 15.41 -4.10 -1.17
N PRO A 69 15.05 -3.89 0.11
CA PRO A 69 14.29 -2.74 0.54
C PRO A 69 15.00 -1.43 0.22
N THR A 70 14.23 -0.37 -0.07
CA THR A 70 14.78 0.97 -0.31
C THR A 70 14.70 1.80 0.95
N SER A 71 15.85 2.26 1.45
CA SER A 71 15.91 3.05 2.68
C SER A 71 15.39 4.49 2.51
N LEU A 72 14.96 5.10 3.63
CA LEU A 72 14.58 6.51 3.68
C LEU A 72 15.68 7.45 3.16
N SER A 73 16.95 7.14 3.39
CA SER A 73 18.06 7.96 2.88
C SER A 73 18.16 7.89 1.36
N ALA A 74 17.89 6.75 0.74
CA ALA A 74 17.82 6.61 -0.71
C ALA A 74 16.62 7.38 -1.31
N MET A 75 15.47 7.35 -0.65
CA MET A 75 14.30 8.17 -1.04
C MET A 75 14.62 9.67 -1.00
N ARG A 76 15.27 10.13 0.07
CA ARG A 76 15.63 11.54 0.27
C ARG A 76 16.61 12.07 -0.77
N LYS A 77 17.52 11.24 -1.29
CA LYS A 77 18.40 11.60 -2.42
C LYS A 77 17.61 11.96 -3.69
N ARG A 78 16.37 11.49 -3.81
CA ARG A 78 15.44 11.80 -4.89
C ARG A 78 14.38 12.84 -4.48
N ASN A 79 14.60 13.56 -3.37
CA ASN A 79 13.66 14.53 -2.81
C ASN A 79 12.27 13.95 -2.48
N ILE A 80 12.22 12.66 -2.10
CA ILE A 80 11.00 11.98 -1.68
C ILE A 80 11.02 11.80 -0.18
N GLN A 81 9.95 12.28 0.46
CA GLN A 81 9.66 12.03 1.87
C GLN A 81 8.42 11.15 1.97
N PRO A 82 8.32 10.28 3.00
CA PRO A 82 7.11 9.53 3.29
C PRO A 82 5.91 10.49 3.44
N PRO A 83 4.80 10.28 2.72
CA PRO A 83 3.59 11.07 2.89
C PRO A 83 2.89 10.72 4.21
N GLN A 84 2.08 11.64 4.74
CA GLN A 84 1.13 11.31 5.83
C GLN A 84 0.02 10.37 5.34
N GLY A 85 -0.41 10.52 4.08
CA GLY A 85 -1.34 9.62 3.39
C GLY A 85 -0.65 8.88 2.27
N PHE A 86 -0.90 9.28 1.02
CA PHE A 86 -0.25 8.70 -0.17
C PHE A 86 0.35 9.79 -1.06
N ARG A 87 1.22 9.36 -1.98
CA ARG A 87 1.85 10.22 -2.98
C ARG A 87 1.96 9.46 -4.31
N TYR A 88 1.65 10.13 -5.41
CA TYR A 88 1.94 9.62 -6.75
C TYR A 88 3.43 9.74 -7.05
N LEU A 89 4.00 8.67 -7.60
CA LEU A 89 5.40 8.61 -8.01
C LEU A 89 5.49 8.64 -9.53
N GLN A 90 6.55 9.27 -10.04
CA GLN A 90 6.88 9.21 -11.45
C GLN A 90 7.50 7.84 -11.78
N GLN A 91 7.44 7.44 -13.05
CA GLN A 91 7.99 6.15 -13.49
C GLN A 91 9.47 5.99 -13.11
N ASP A 92 10.25 7.07 -13.16
CA ASP A 92 11.67 7.04 -12.80
C ASP A 92 11.90 6.75 -11.32
N ASP A 93 11.02 7.22 -10.43
CA ASP A 93 11.10 6.95 -9.00
C ASP A 93 10.73 5.50 -8.72
N LEU A 94 9.67 5.01 -9.37
CA LEU A 94 9.26 3.62 -9.29
C LEU A 94 10.37 2.67 -9.72
N ASN A 95 10.98 2.93 -10.88
CA ASN A 95 12.07 2.13 -11.41
C ASN A 95 13.27 2.10 -10.45
N ALA A 96 13.54 3.19 -9.74
CA ALA A 96 14.66 3.25 -8.82
C ALA A 96 14.40 2.57 -7.47
N PHE A 97 13.15 2.53 -7.02
CA PHE A 97 12.79 1.90 -5.73
C PHE A 97 12.48 0.41 -5.84
N VAL A 98 11.94 -0.02 -6.99
CA VAL A 98 11.41 -1.38 -7.21
C VAL A 98 12.23 -2.16 -8.25
N GLY A 99 12.92 -1.48 -9.16
CA GLY A 99 13.77 -2.10 -10.19
C GLY A 99 13.00 -2.64 -11.42
N ASN A 100 13.58 -2.47 -12.61
CA ASN A 100 12.94 -2.82 -13.89
C ASN A 100 12.65 -4.32 -14.09
N ARG A 101 13.49 -5.22 -13.54
CA ARG A 101 13.36 -6.67 -13.75
C ARG A 101 12.30 -7.31 -12.85
N GLU A 102 12.15 -6.82 -11.63
CA GLU A 102 11.14 -7.30 -10.70
C GLU A 102 9.76 -6.75 -11.08
N PHE A 103 9.72 -5.53 -11.63
CA PHE A 103 8.52 -4.92 -12.18
C PHE A 103 7.92 -5.70 -13.37
N LYS A 104 8.74 -6.16 -14.32
CA LYS A 104 8.27 -7.02 -15.42
C LYS A 104 7.77 -8.36 -14.92
N ARG A 105 8.48 -9.00 -13.99
CA ARG A 105 8.05 -10.29 -13.42
C ARG A 105 6.77 -10.15 -12.60
N GLY A 106 6.58 -9.06 -11.87
CA GLY A 106 5.33 -8.73 -11.18
C GLY A 106 4.17 -8.61 -12.17
N LEU A 107 4.31 -7.81 -13.24
CA LEU A 107 3.30 -7.69 -14.30
C LEU A 107 3.04 -8.99 -15.09
N GLU A 108 4.07 -9.80 -15.31
CA GLU A 108 3.97 -11.10 -16.00
C GLU A 108 3.29 -12.17 -15.13
N LEU A 109 3.39 -12.06 -13.80
CA LEU A 109 2.64 -12.90 -12.84
C LEU A 109 1.18 -12.42 -12.70
N CYS A 110 0.93 -11.11 -12.83
CA CYS A 110 -0.41 -10.48 -12.84
C CYS A 110 -1.27 -10.76 -14.09
N SER A 111 -0.85 -11.61 -15.05
CA SER A 111 -1.74 -12.00 -16.16
C SER A 111 -2.67 -13.13 -15.69
N PRO A 112 -4.00 -12.96 -15.69
CA PRO A 112 -4.90 -14.05 -15.38
C PRO A 112 -4.81 -15.12 -16.47
N ALA A 113 -4.86 -16.38 -16.04
CA ALA A 113 -5.28 -17.50 -16.88
C ALA A 113 -6.81 -17.44 -17.10
#